data_AF-A0A8J3LLG4-F1
#
_entry.id   AF-A0A8J3LLG4-F1
#
_cell.length_a   1.000
_cell.length_b   1.000
_cell.length_c   1.000
_cell.angle_alpha   90.00
_cell.angle_beta   90.00
_cell.angle_gamma   90.00
#
_symmetry.space_group_name_H-M   'P 1'
#
loop_
_entity.id
_entity.type
_entity.pdbx_description
1 polymer ?
#
loop_
_entity_poly.entity_id
_entity_poly.type
_entity_poly.pdbx_seq_one_letter_code
_entity_poly.pdbx_strand_id
1 'polypeptide(L)'
;MDPETFFPAPSEPTDTAIALCRTCDVQGSCLAWALDVGDCHGVWGGTTPRERRAMLVVWRSDVQSGSYDSERLSELNVLRVLEEVGAASR
;
A
#
# COMPACT_ATOMS: atom_id res chain seq x y z
N MET A 1 -0.34 0.68 19.90
CA MET A 1 -1.24 0.94 18.75
C MET A 1 -2.31 -0.12 18.79
N ASP A 2 -3.58 0.26 18.69
CA ASP A 2 -4.69 -0.70 18.73
C ASP A 2 -4.86 -1.35 17.34
N PRO A 3 -4.81 -2.69 17.22
CA PRO A 3 -5.03 -3.39 15.95
C PRO A 3 -6.34 -3.00 15.27
N GLU A 4 -7.42 -2.77 16.03
CA GLU A 4 -8.75 -2.47 15.48
C GLU A 4 -8.75 -1.17 14.65
N THR A 5 -7.80 -0.26 14.93
CA THR A 5 -7.64 0.96 14.12
C THR A 5 -7.37 0.64 12.65
N PHE A 6 -6.66 -0.43 12.34
CA PHE A 6 -6.32 -0.81 10.96
C PHE A 6 -7.34 -1.74 10.30
N PHE A 7 -8.28 -2.28 11.06
CA PHE A 7 -9.33 -3.18 10.56
C PHE A 7 -10.73 -2.65 10.90
N PRO A 8 -11.07 -1.42 10.48
CA PRO A 8 -12.37 -0.84 10.80
C PRO A 8 -13.51 -1.62 10.16
N ALA A 9 -14.68 -1.56 10.78
CA ALA A 9 -15.92 -2.03 10.18
C ALA A 9 -16.22 -1.26 8.87
N PRO A 10 -17.05 -1.81 7.95
CA PRO A 10 -17.27 -1.19 6.64
C PRO A 10 -17.79 0.27 6.65
N SER A 11 -18.45 0.69 7.74
CA SER A 11 -18.97 2.05 7.93
C SER A 11 -18.06 2.96 8.76
N GLU A 12 -16.97 2.43 9.31
CA GLU A 12 -16.06 3.18 10.16
C GLU A 12 -14.99 3.91 9.33
N PRO A 13 -14.55 5.09 9.79
CA PRO A 13 -13.57 5.89 9.07
C PRO A 13 -12.18 5.26 9.08
N THR A 14 -11.47 5.36 7.96
CA THR A 14 -10.10 4.87 7.81
C THR A 14 -9.04 5.95 8.02
N ASP A 15 -9.44 7.21 8.20
CA ASP A 15 -8.53 8.37 8.19
C ASP A 15 -7.45 8.30 9.26
N THR A 16 -7.81 7.83 10.46
CA THR A 16 -6.85 7.64 11.56
C THR A 16 -5.77 6.62 11.21
N ALA A 17 -6.16 5.46 10.66
CA ALA A 17 -5.23 4.42 10.25
C ALA A 17 -4.29 4.90 9.14
N ILE A 18 -4.85 5.62 8.15
CA ILE A 18 -4.08 6.18 7.03
C ILE A 18 -3.09 7.22 7.56
N ALA A 19 -3.50 8.11 8.47
CA ALA A 19 -2.62 9.10 9.07
C ALA A 19 -1.45 8.46 9.83
N LEU A 20 -1.71 7.37 10.55
CA LEU A 20 -0.69 6.60 11.25
C LEU A 20 0.30 5.91 10.27
N CYS A 21 -0.20 5.39 9.15
CA CYS A 21 0.67 4.81 8.13
C CYS A 21 1.65 5.84 7.52
N ARG A 22 1.24 7.11 7.37
CA ARG A 22 2.08 8.17 6.78
C ARG A 22 3.31 8.54 7.61
N THR A 23 3.32 8.16 8.89
CA THR A 23 4.47 8.35 9.79
C THR A 23 5.23 7.05 10.05
N CYS A 24 4.93 5.98 9.31
CA CYS A 24 5.49 4.66 9.54
C CYS A 24 6.67 4.40 8.60
N ASP A 25 7.85 4.14 9.15
CA ASP A 25 9.09 3.92 8.37
C ASP A 25 8.99 2.72 7.42
N VAL A 26 8.13 1.74 7.72
CA VAL A 26 7.91 0.53 6.91
C VAL A 26 6.66 0.61 6.03
N GLN A 27 6.05 1.79 5.87
CA GLN A 27 4.83 1.98 5.06
C GLN A 27 4.96 1.33 3.68
N GLY A 28 6.13 1.51 3.06
CA GLY A 28 6.41 1.00 1.73
C GLY A 28 6.48 -0.52 1.64
N SER A 29 7.29 -1.16 2.47
CA SER A 29 7.40 -2.61 2.53
C SER A 29 6.06 -3.26 2.92
N CYS A 30 5.30 -2.61 3.79
CA CYS A 30 3.94 -3.03 4.17
C CYS A 30 2.98 -3.02 2.98
N LEU A 31 3.01 -1.96 2.15
CA LEU A 31 2.19 -1.89 0.93
C LEU A 31 2.60 -2.96 -0.08
N ALA A 32 3.90 -3.14 -0.31
CA ALA A 32 4.40 -4.16 -1.24
C ALA A 32 3.94 -5.57 -0.84
N TRP A 33 4.08 -5.92 0.44
CA TRP A 33 3.58 -7.20 0.96
C TRP A 33 2.07 -7.34 0.77
N ALA A 34 1.29 -6.28 1.05
CA ALA A 34 -0.16 -6.31 0.89
C ALA A 34 -0.59 -6.50 -0.57
N LEU A 35 0.15 -5.93 -1.53
CA LEU A 35 -0.08 -6.12 -2.96
C LEU A 35 0.33 -7.52 -3.44
N ASP A 36 1.42 -8.08 -2.93
CA ASP A 36 1.86 -9.45 -3.23
C ASP A 36 0.86 -10.49 -2.72
N VAL A 37 0.33 -10.29 -1.50
CA VAL A 37 -0.73 -11.14 -0.94
C VAL A 37 -2.07 -10.96 -1.67
N GLY A 38 -2.36 -9.74 -2.13
CA GLY A 38 -3.59 -9.42 -2.84
C GLY A 38 -4.75 -9.05 -1.90
N ASP A 39 -5.78 -9.90 -1.82
CA ASP A 39 -7.07 -9.59 -1.16
C ASP A 39 -6.98 -9.61 0.38
N CYS A 40 -6.27 -8.64 0.93
CA CYS A 40 -6.21 -8.37 2.36
C CYS A 40 -7.23 -7.29 2.76
N HIS A 41 -7.92 -7.50 3.89
CA HIS A 41 -8.86 -6.52 4.46
C HIS A 41 -8.13 -5.46 5.30
N GLY A 42 -8.80 -4.35 5.60
CA GLY A 42 -8.23 -3.26 6.42
C GLY A 42 -7.22 -2.37 5.69
N VAL A 43 -6.58 -1.49 6.47
CA VAL A 43 -5.61 -0.49 6.01
C VAL A 43 -4.19 -1.03 6.10
N TRP A 44 -3.49 -1.04 4.97
CA TRP A 44 -2.10 -1.50 4.86
C TRP A 44 -1.29 -0.51 4.05
N GLY A 45 -0.09 -0.15 4.51
CA GLY A 45 0.78 0.79 3.80
C GLY A 45 0.13 2.15 3.46
N GLY A 46 -0.88 2.58 4.22
CA GLY A 46 -1.63 3.81 3.98
C GLY A 46 -2.74 3.69 2.92
N THR A 47 -3.17 2.48 2.59
CA THR A 47 -4.21 2.22 1.57
C THR A 47 -5.35 1.38 2.12
N THR A 48 -6.55 1.60 1.62
CA THR A 48 -7.75 0.78 1.87
C THR A 48 -7.78 -0.45 0.94
N PRO A 49 -8.62 -1.47 1.22
CA PRO A 49 -8.77 -2.63 0.33
C PRO A 49 -9.22 -2.23 -1.09
N ARG A 50 -10.09 -1.22 -1.18
CA ARG A 50 -10.58 -0.70 -2.45
C ARG A 50 -9.46 -0.07 -3.28
N GLU A 51 -8.60 0.72 -2.66
CA GLU A 51 -7.46 1.36 -3.32
C GLU A 51 -6.42 0.32 -3.77
N ARG A 52 -6.08 -0.65 -2.92
CA ARG A 52 -5.16 -1.74 -3.31
C ARG A 52 -5.68 -2.53 -4.49
N ARG A 53 -6.99 -2.81 -4.55
CA ARG A 53 -7.58 -3.54 -5.68
C ARG A 53 -7.36 -2.81 -7.01
N ALA A 54 -7.38 -1.47 -7.01
CA ALA A 54 -7.04 -0.68 -8.19
C ALA A 54 -5.55 -0.79 -8.53
N MET A 55 -4.66 -0.75 -7.53
CA MET A 55 -3.21 -0.88 -7.69
C MET A 55 -2.79 -2.25 -8.22
N LEU A 56 -3.50 -3.33 -7.87
CA LEU A 56 -3.18 -4.70 -8.31
C LEU A 56 -3.17 -4.87 -9.83
N VAL A 57 -3.90 -4.05 -10.59
CA VAL A 57 -3.86 -4.09 -12.06
C VAL A 57 -2.48 -3.68 -12.58
N VAL A 58 -1.92 -2.60 -12.02
CA VAL A 58 -0.60 -2.09 -12.38
C VAL A 58 0.49 -2.98 -11.80
N TRP A 59 0.40 -3.31 -10.50
CA TRP A 59 1.39 -4.11 -9.77
C TRP A 59 1.73 -5.43 -10.48
N ARG A 60 0.71 -6.17 -10.93
CA ARG A 60 0.92 -7.46 -11.62
C ARG A 60 1.63 -7.30 -12.97
N SER A 61 1.43 -6.18 -13.65
CA SER A 61 2.12 -5.89 -14.91
C SER A 61 3.60 -5.63 -14.66
N ASP A 62 3.93 -4.92 -13.59
CA ASP A 62 5.31 -4.61 -13.20
C ASP A 62 6.08 -5.85 -12.73
N VAL A 63 5.46 -6.69 -11.89
CA VAL A 63 6.05 -7.98 -11.46
C VAL A 63 6.33 -8.88 -12.67
N GLN A 64 5.41 -8.94 -13.63
CA GLN A 64 5.56 -9.78 -14.82
C GLN A 64 6.60 -9.26 -15.82
N SER A 65 6.94 -7.97 -15.76
CA SER A 65 8.01 -7.36 -16.56
C SER A 65 9.42 -7.64 -16.04
N GLY A 66 9.56 -8.27 -14.86
CA GLY A 66 10.86 -8.52 -14.23
C GLY A 66 11.52 -7.26 -13.66
N SER A 67 10.78 -6.16 -13.50
CA SER A 67 11.26 -4.93 -12.86
C SER A 67 11.39 -5.03 -11.33
N TYR A 68 10.93 -6.14 -10.73
CA TYR A 68 11.00 -6.41 -9.30
C TYR A 68 12.28 -7.21 -9.00
N ASP A 69 13.36 -6.50 -8.72
CA ASP A 69 14.63 -7.10 -8.34
C ASP A 69 14.58 -7.58 -6.87
N SER A 70 14.49 -8.90 -6.70
CA SER A 70 14.36 -9.62 -5.43
C SER A 70 15.48 -9.32 -4.42
N GLU A 71 16.65 -8.84 -4.86
CA GLU A 71 17.80 -8.60 -3.98
C GLU A 71 17.80 -7.20 -3.31
N ARG A 72 16.86 -6.30 -3.66
CA ARG A 72 16.88 -4.89 -3.23
C ARG A 72 15.59 -4.37 -2.60
N LEU A 73 14.78 -5.23 -1.97
CA LEU A 73 13.50 -4.85 -1.36
C LEU A 73 13.57 -3.98 -0.10
N SER A 74 14.65 -3.24 0.14
CA SER A 74 14.75 -2.42 1.35
C SER A 74 14.44 -0.93 1.18
N GLU A 75 14.62 -0.24 0.04
CA GLU A 75 14.62 1.25 0.13
C GLU A 75 14.04 2.11 -1.00
N LEU A 76 13.75 1.64 -2.24
CA LEU A 76 13.58 2.62 -3.36
C LEU A 76 12.33 2.55 -4.24
N ASN A 77 11.48 1.51 -4.20
CA ASN A 77 10.39 1.41 -5.18
C ASN A 77 9.03 2.00 -4.72
N VAL A 78 8.90 2.32 -3.44
CA VAL A 78 7.66 2.87 -2.88
C VAL A 78 7.52 4.35 -3.19
N LEU A 79 8.63 5.09 -3.17
CA LEU A 79 8.65 6.52 -3.48
C LEU A 79 8.14 6.80 -4.89
N ARG A 80 8.52 5.97 -5.87
CA ARG A 80 8.04 6.11 -7.25
C ARG A 80 6.54 5.87 -7.39
N VAL A 81 6.01 4.82 -6.74
CA VAL A 81 4.56 4.53 -6.76
C VAL A 81 3.77 5.64 -6.07
N LEU A 82 4.27 6.16 -4.94
CA LEU A 82 3.65 7.29 -4.25
C LEU A 82 3.73 8.60 -5.06
N GLU A 83 4.82 8.83 -5.80
CA GLU A 83 4.98 9.98 -6.69
C GLU A 83 4.04 9.92 -7.90
N GLU A 84 3.88 8.75 -8.53
CA GLU A 84 2.98 8.56 -9.68
C GLU A 84 1.50 8.67 -9.27
N VAL A 85 1.11 8.16 -8.09
CA VAL A 85 -0.25 8.31 -7.56
C VAL A 85 -0.51 9.75 -7.05
N GLY A 86 0.50 10.41 -6.49
CA GLY A 86 0.43 11.81 -6.05
C GLY A 86 0.35 12.82 -7.21
N ALA A 87 0.93 12.51 -8.37
CA ALA A 87 0.85 13.34 -9.58
C ALA A 87 -0.53 13.29 -10.27
N ALA A 88 -1.31 12.23 -10.05
CA ALA A 88 -2.65 12.06 -10.63
C ALA A 88 -3.78 12.77 -9.84
N SER A 89 -3.45 13.47 -8.75
CA SER A 89 -4.41 14.22 -7.91
C SER A 89 -4.19 15.74 -7.94
N ARG A 90 -3.69 16.30 -9.05
CA ARG A 90 -3.66 17.75 -9.32
C ARG A 90 -4.43 18.10 -10.58
#